data_AF-A0A932ULM5-F1
#
_entry.id   AF-A0A932ULM5-F1
#
_cell.length_a   1.000
_cell.length_b   1.000
_cell.length_c   1.000
_cell.angle_alpha   90.00
_cell.angle_beta   90.00
_cell.angle_gamma   90.00
#
_symmetry.space_group_name_H-M   'P 1'
#
loop_
_entity.id
_entity.type
_entity.pdbx_description
1 polymer ?
#
loop_
_entity_poly.entity_id
_entity_poly.type
_entity_poly.pdbx_seq_one_letter_code
_entity_poly.pdbx_strand_id
1 'polypeptide(L)'
;MHASALRRLVWVAALSALMTPGVARAQQTRNDRLRVAFQAYDDLDAARAQALLRGALNPAEGPADSLWQRGVQLLAQILVEENREAEARTWLRWGFRLSPGMVLDSVTFLPQVVAAAREAQATSRQASPGDPVTRTSWEWTAPGAPANQGRIRIAAPRVTTPVNALVRGVGV
;
A
#
# COMPACT_ATOMS: atom_id res chain seq x y z
N MET A 1 -27.64 -37.28 38.92
CA MET A 1 -28.57 -36.15 39.15
C MET A 1 -27.81 -35.07 39.89
N HIS A 2 -28.10 -33.79 39.60
CA HIS A 2 -27.38 -32.56 39.98
C HIS A 2 -26.12 -32.29 39.13
N ALA A 3 -25.93 -31.16 38.45
CA ALA A 3 -26.78 -30.00 38.19
C ALA A 3 -26.31 -29.38 36.86
N SER A 4 -27.29 -28.95 36.07
CA SER A 4 -27.16 -28.23 34.81
C SER A 4 -26.55 -26.83 34.95
N ALA A 5 -25.89 -26.39 33.88
CA ALA A 5 -25.68 -25.00 33.47
C ALA A 5 -24.65 -24.15 34.23
N LEU A 6 -23.39 -24.18 33.76
CA LEU A 6 -22.54 -23.00 33.72
C LEU A 6 -22.13 -22.73 32.27
N ARG A 7 -23.11 -22.24 31.52
CA ARG A 7 -22.96 -21.67 30.18
C ARG A 7 -22.89 -20.16 30.38
N ARG A 8 -21.88 -19.51 29.79
CA ARG A 8 -21.69 -18.06 29.65
C ARG A 8 -20.99 -17.34 30.82
N LEU A 9 -19.66 -17.22 30.72
CA LEU A 9 -18.97 -16.03 31.20
C LEU A 9 -17.62 -15.87 30.46
N VAL A 10 -17.62 -14.89 29.56
CA VAL A 10 -16.55 -13.90 29.34
C VAL A 10 -15.13 -14.44 29.18
N TRP A 11 -14.62 -14.44 27.95
CA TRP A 11 -13.25 -13.98 27.64
C TRP A 11 -13.20 -13.41 26.23
N VAL A 12 -13.71 -12.18 26.10
CA VAL A 12 -13.30 -11.24 25.05
C VAL A 12 -11.92 -10.72 25.47
N ALA A 13 -10.85 -11.40 25.05
CA ALA A 13 -9.49 -10.94 25.31
C ALA A 13 -8.52 -11.46 24.25
N ALA A 14 -8.53 -10.84 23.07
CA ALA A 14 -7.41 -10.87 22.13
C ALA A 14 -7.55 -9.77 21.06
N LEU A 15 -7.80 -8.52 21.46
CA LEU A 15 -7.77 -7.37 20.54
C LEU A 15 -7.00 -6.16 21.08
N SER A 16 -6.02 -6.42 21.97
CA SER A 16 -5.29 -5.38 22.71
C SER A 16 -3.78 -5.58 22.71
N ALA A 17 -3.23 -6.21 21.67
CA ALA A 17 -1.78 -6.39 21.54
C ALA A 17 -1.33 -5.94 20.15
N LEU A 18 -1.15 -4.62 19.98
CA LEU A 18 -0.15 -3.96 19.10
C LEU A 18 -0.29 -2.43 19.17
N MET A 19 -0.54 -1.87 20.36
CA MET A 19 -0.34 -0.43 20.63
C MET A 19 1.13 -0.20 21.03
N THR A 20 2.06 -0.55 20.14
CA THR A 20 3.45 -0.15 20.28
C THR A 20 3.54 1.36 19.99
N PRO A 21 3.99 2.20 20.95
CA PRO A 21 4.01 3.66 20.78
C PRO A 21 4.84 4.12 19.57
N GLY A 22 5.82 3.31 19.14
CA GLY A 22 6.59 3.55 17.92
C GLY A 22 5.76 3.49 16.63
N VAL A 23 4.77 2.60 16.53
CA VAL A 23 3.92 2.47 15.33
C VAL A 23 2.96 3.65 15.21
N ALA A 24 2.39 4.10 16.33
CA ALA A 24 1.52 5.27 16.36
C ALA A 24 2.29 6.56 15.98
N ARG A 25 3.52 6.71 16.49
CA ARG A 25 4.38 7.86 16.15
C ARG A 25 4.82 7.85 14.69
N ALA A 26 5.26 6.70 14.16
CA ALA A 26 5.64 6.55 12.76
C ALA A 26 4.45 6.85 11.82
N GLN A 27 3.26 6.34 12.16
CA GLN A 27 2.02 6.61 11.43
C GLN A 27 1.67 8.10 11.41
N GLN A 28 1.83 8.79 12.55
CA GLN A 28 1.54 10.22 12.62
C GLN A 28 2.53 11.05 11.79
N THR A 29 3.82 10.75 11.89
CA THR A 29 4.86 11.37 11.05
C THR A 29 4.63 11.10 9.56
N ARG A 30 4.19 9.90 9.19
CA ARG A 30 3.82 9.57 7.81
C ARG A 30 2.60 10.37 7.34
N ASN A 31 1.56 10.46 8.17
CA ASN A 31 0.34 11.21 7.84
C ASN A 31 0.62 12.71 7.69
N ASP A 32 1.54 13.27 8.47
CA ASP A 32 1.99 14.65 8.29
C ASP A 32 2.69 14.84 6.94
N ARG A 33 3.58 13.93 6.54
CA ARG A 33 4.21 13.97 5.20
C ARG A 33 3.20 13.86 4.06
N LEU A 34 2.18 13.01 4.20
CA LEU A 34 1.11 12.88 3.20
C LEU A 34 0.30 14.18 3.10
N ARG A 35 -0.01 14.84 4.22
CA ARG A 35 -0.66 16.17 4.19
C ARG A 35 0.18 17.23 3.49
N VAL A 36 1.49 17.27 3.78
CA VAL A 36 2.41 18.18 3.08
C VAL A 36 2.48 17.88 1.59
N ALA A 37 2.40 16.60 1.20
CA ALA A 37 2.37 16.24 -0.21
C ALA A 37 1.08 16.68 -0.91
N PHE A 38 -0.08 16.60 -0.22
CA PHE A 38 -1.34 17.11 -0.74
C PHE A 38 -1.30 18.63 -0.91
N GLN A 39 -0.81 19.34 0.10
CA GLN A 39 -0.62 20.79 0.01
C GLN A 39 0.30 21.17 -1.15
N ALA A 40 1.42 20.46 -1.34
CA ALA A 40 2.32 20.72 -2.47
C ALA A 40 1.63 20.54 -3.82
N TYR A 41 0.75 19.54 -3.95
CA TYR A 41 -0.03 19.36 -5.19
C TYR A 41 -1.06 20.48 -5.38
N ASP A 42 -1.77 20.86 -4.31
CA ASP A 42 -2.75 21.96 -4.33
C ASP A 42 -2.08 23.31 -4.65
N ASP A 43 -0.81 23.48 -4.25
CA ASP A 43 0.06 24.63 -4.58
C ASP A 43 0.68 24.55 -5.98
N LEU A 44 0.25 23.58 -6.82
CA LEU A 44 0.73 23.33 -8.18
C LEU A 44 2.20 22.88 -8.28
N ASP A 45 2.79 22.39 -7.18
CA ASP A 45 4.13 21.81 -7.13
C ASP A 45 4.05 20.27 -7.19
N ALA A 46 3.64 19.76 -8.36
CA ALA A 46 3.45 18.33 -8.59
C ALA A 46 4.73 17.51 -8.42
N ALA A 47 5.91 18.07 -8.76
CA ALA A 47 7.19 17.40 -8.62
C ALA A 47 7.54 17.16 -7.14
N ARG A 48 7.35 18.17 -6.28
CA ARG A 48 7.55 18.03 -4.84
C ARG A 48 6.52 17.08 -4.22
N ALA A 49 5.25 17.19 -4.63
CA ALA A 49 4.21 16.27 -4.19
C ALA A 49 4.57 14.82 -4.50
N GLN A 50 5.03 14.54 -5.73
CA GLN A 50 5.46 13.21 -6.16
C GLN A 50 6.61 12.67 -5.30
N ALA A 51 7.64 13.48 -5.05
CA ALA A 51 8.78 13.08 -4.23
C ALA A 51 8.36 12.74 -2.78
N LEU A 52 7.49 13.55 -2.19
CA LEU A 52 6.96 13.32 -0.84
C LEU A 52 6.08 12.07 -0.78
N LEU A 53 5.19 11.86 -1.77
CA LEU A 53 4.31 10.69 -1.85
C LEU A 53 5.12 9.40 -1.96
N ARG A 54 6.15 9.35 -2.81
CA ARG A 54 6.98 8.15 -2.98
C ARG A 54 7.61 7.68 -1.67
N GLY A 55 8.03 8.59 -0.80
CA GLY A 55 8.55 8.25 0.52
C GLY A 55 7.45 7.90 1.54
N ALA A 56 6.36 8.66 1.57
CA ALA A 56 5.33 8.54 2.59
C ALA A 56 4.37 7.35 2.36
N LEU A 57 4.34 6.78 1.15
CA LEU A 57 3.53 5.60 0.86
C LEU A 57 4.16 4.29 1.33
N ASN A 58 5.34 4.30 1.97
CA ASN A 58 5.96 3.11 2.54
C ASN A 58 5.02 2.36 3.52
N PRO A 59 4.61 1.11 3.24
CA PRO A 59 3.67 0.36 4.09
C PRO A 59 4.29 -0.12 5.40
N ALA A 60 5.62 -0.04 5.56
CA ALA A 60 6.28 -0.35 6.82
C ALA A 60 6.06 0.76 7.88
N GLU A 61 5.65 1.95 7.46
CA GLU A 61 5.47 3.11 8.35
C GLU A 61 4.09 3.19 9.00
N GLY A 62 3.14 2.35 8.57
CA GLY A 62 1.83 2.21 9.21
C GLY A 62 0.73 1.69 8.28
N PRO A 63 -0.51 1.54 8.77
CA PRO A 63 -1.61 0.90 8.05
C PRO A 63 -2.05 1.67 6.80
N ALA A 64 -2.63 0.96 5.83
CA ALA A 64 -3.22 1.53 4.61
C ALA A 64 -4.59 2.21 4.88
N ASP A 65 -4.57 3.22 5.76
CA ASP A 65 -5.73 4.06 6.10
C ASP A 65 -6.21 4.91 4.90
N SER A 66 -7.32 5.63 5.07
CA SER A 66 -7.93 6.43 4.01
C SER A 66 -6.99 7.49 3.44
N LEU A 67 -6.12 8.05 4.30
CA LEU A 67 -5.16 9.08 3.91
C LEU A 67 -4.05 8.49 3.02
N TRP A 68 -3.54 7.31 3.37
CA TRP A 68 -2.63 6.54 2.51
C TRP A 68 -3.29 6.16 1.18
N GLN A 69 -4.55 5.72 1.20
CA GLN A 69 -5.30 5.35 0.00
C GLN A 69 -5.48 6.53 -0.97
N ARG A 70 -5.80 7.72 -0.44
CA ARG A 70 -5.82 8.97 -1.22
C ARG A 70 -4.45 9.29 -1.79
N GLY A 71 -3.38 9.08 -1.02
CA GLY A 71 -2.00 9.28 -1.47
C GLY A 71 -1.63 8.40 -2.67
N VAL A 72 -2.03 7.13 -2.67
CA VAL A 72 -1.82 6.23 -3.83
C VAL A 72 -2.54 6.75 -5.08
N GLN A 73 -3.79 7.18 -4.94
CA GLN A 73 -4.58 7.70 -6.06
C GLN A 73 -4.01 9.03 -6.59
N LEU A 74 -3.56 9.91 -5.70
CA LEU A 74 -2.91 11.17 -6.09
C LEU A 74 -1.57 10.93 -6.80
N LEU A 75 -0.75 10.01 -6.31
CA LEU A 75 0.50 9.66 -7.00
C LEU A 75 0.21 9.12 -8.41
N ALA A 76 -0.84 8.30 -8.56
CA ALA A 76 -1.27 7.83 -9.87
C ALA A 76 -1.74 8.96 -10.78
N GLN A 77 -2.46 9.96 -10.25
CA GLN A 77 -2.85 11.14 -11.01
C GLN A 77 -1.65 11.94 -11.51
N ILE A 78 -0.70 12.27 -10.63
CA ILE A 78 0.52 13.00 -11.02
C ILE A 78 1.26 12.23 -12.12
N LEU A 79 1.39 10.90 -11.99
CA LEU A 79 2.04 10.08 -13.01
C LEU A 79 1.29 10.07 -14.34
N VAL A 80 -0.05 10.07 -14.33
CA VAL A 80 -0.84 10.20 -15.56
C VAL A 80 -0.65 11.58 -16.19
N GLU A 81 -0.68 12.65 -15.40
CA GLU A 81 -0.42 14.02 -15.86
C GLU A 81 0.98 14.17 -16.49
N GLU A 82 1.96 13.40 -16.00
CA GLU A 82 3.32 13.30 -16.55
C GLU A 82 3.45 12.34 -17.76
N ASN A 83 2.35 11.80 -18.31
CA ASN A 83 2.34 10.77 -19.37
C ASN A 83 3.02 9.44 -18.98
N ARG A 84 3.10 9.12 -17.69
CA ARG A 84 3.70 7.89 -17.13
C ARG A 84 2.64 6.88 -16.69
N GLU A 85 1.68 6.60 -17.57
CA GLU A 85 0.52 5.74 -17.28
C GLU A 85 0.89 4.31 -16.83
N ALA A 86 1.98 3.76 -17.36
CA ALA A 86 2.45 2.41 -16.98
C ALA A 86 2.90 2.36 -15.50
N GLU A 87 3.50 3.45 -15.02
CA GLU A 87 3.89 3.59 -13.62
C GLU A 87 2.65 3.82 -12.74
N ALA A 88 1.72 4.67 -13.17
CA ALA A 88 0.45 4.88 -12.46
C ALA A 88 -0.31 3.56 -12.25
N ARG A 89 -0.45 2.75 -13.30
CA ARG A 89 -1.06 1.40 -13.24
C ARG A 89 -0.31 0.47 -12.28
N THR A 90 1.01 0.60 -12.18
CA THR A 90 1.82 -0.23 -11.29
C THR A 90 1.58 0.15 -9.82
N TRP A 91 1.55 1.46 -9.52
CA TRP A 91 1.22 1.97 -8.20
C TRP A 91 -0.19 1.63 -7.75
N LEU A 92 -1.18 1.72 -8.65
CA LEU A 92 -2.56 1.32 -8.34
C LEU A 92 -2.69 -0.19 -8.06
N ARG A 93 -2.09 -1.04 -8.89
CA ARG A 93 -2.06 -2.51 -8.65
C ARG A 93 -1.36 -2.86 -7.34
N TRP A 94 -0.35 -2.09 -6.96
CA TRP A 94 0.32 -2.27 -5.68
C TRP A 94 -0.58 -1.81 -4.52
N GLY A 95 -1.24 -0.65 -4.65
CA GLY A 95 -2.22 -0.13 -3.69
C GLY A 95 -3.33 -1.13 -3.37
N PHE A 96 -3.99 -1.66 -4.40
CA PHE A 96 -5.05 -2.66 -4.23
C PHE A 96 -4.57 -4.03 -3.75
N ARG A 97 -3.29 -4.37 -3.90
CA ARG A 97 -2.71 -5.58 -3.29
C ARG A 97 -2.51 -5.42 -1.79
N LEU A 98 -2.17 -4.21 -1.33
CA LEU A 98 -1.96 -3.93 0.10
C LEU A 98 -3.26 -3.57 0.82
N SER A 99 -4.20 -2.93 0.13
CA SER A 99 -5.54 -2.63 0.63
C SER A 99 -6.60 -3.05 -0.41
N PRO A 100 -7.01 -4.33 -0.42
CA PRO A 100 -8.02 -4.81 -1.37
C PRO A 100 -9.38 -4.11 -1.26
N GLY A 101 -9.68 -3.57 -0.08
CA GLY A 101 -10.89 -2.78 0.21
C GLY A 101 -10.75 -1.28 -0.01
N MET A 102 -9.66 -0.81 -0.64
CA MET A 102 -9.46 0.60 -0.94
C MET A 102 -10.64 1.18 -1.74
N VAL A 103 -11.17 2.30 -1.27
CA VAL A 103 -12.27 3.01 -1.93
C VAL A 103 -11.70 3.86 -3.06
N LEU A 104 -12.25 3.69 -4.25
CA LEU A 104 -11.92 4.50 -5.42
C LEU A 104 -12.73 5.79 -5.38
N ASP A 105 -12.05 6.93 -5.36
CA ASP A 105 -12.71 8.23 -5.49
C ASP A 105 -12.85 8.58 -6.97
N SER A 106 -14.02 8.27 -7.53
CA SER A 106 -14.30 8.53 -8.95
C SER A 106 -14.77 9.95 -9.22
N VAL A 107 -14.88 10.80 -8.20
CA VAL A 107 -15.36 12.19 -8.34
C VAL A 107 -14.18 13.14 -8.42
N THR A 108 -13.15 12.93 -7.59
CA THR A 108 -12.00 13.83 -7.51
C THR A 108 -10.89 13.51 -8.50
N PHE A 109 -10.67 12.25 -8.86
CA PHE A 109 -9.55 11.85 -9.72
C PHE A 109 -9.91 11.78 -11.22
N LEU A 110 -8.91 11.97 -12.07
CA LEU A 110 -9.05 11.91 -13.53
C LEU A 110 -9.70 10.58 -14.00
N PRO A 111 -10.56 10.61 -15.04
CA PRO A 111 -11.21 9.40 -15.57
C PRO A 111 -10.24 8.27 -15.92
N GLN A 112 -9.04 8.62 -16.41
CA GLN A 112 -7.98 7.67 -16.74
C GLN A 112 -7.43 6.96 -15.49
N VAL A 113 -7.25 7.69 -14.39
CA VAL A 113 -6.85 7.14 -13.09
C VAL A 113 -7.94 6.22 -12.56
N VAL A 114 -9.20 6.63 -12.67
CA VAL A 114 -10.37 5.83 -12.26
C VAL A 114 -10.45 4.53 -13.07
N ALA A 115 -10.23 4.57 -14.38
CA ALA A 115 -10.21 3.38 -15.22
C ALA A 115 -9.08 2.42 -14.82
N ALA A 116 -7.85 2.93 -14.70
CA ALA A 116 -6.69 2.15 -14.25
C ALA A 116 -6.89 1.55 -12.85
N ALA A 117 -7.56 2.27 -11.94
CA ALA A 117 -7.85 1.80 -10.60
C ALA A 117 -8.88 0.66 -10.61
N ARG A 118 -9.93 0.74 -11.44
CA ARG A 118 -10.90 -0.35 -11.61
C ARG A 118 -10.24 -1.62 -12.16
N GLU A 119 -9.36 -1.49 -13.15
CA GLU A 119 -8.58 -2.61 -13.67
C GLU A 119 -7.68 -3.25 -12.60
N ALA A 120 -6.99 -2.41 -11.83
CA ALA A 120 -6.14 -2.85 -10.73
C ALA A 120 -6.93 -3.59 -9.63
N GLN A 121 -8.12 -3.09 -9.29
CA GLN A 121 -9.04 -3.72 -8.34
C GLN A 121 -9.56 -5.08 -8.86
N ALA A 122 -9.93 -5.16 -10.14
CA ALA A 122 -10.37 -6.40 -10.75
C ALA A 122 -9.24 -7.46 -10.72
N THR A 123 -8.01 -7.05 -11.00
CA THR A 123 -6.83 -7.91 -10.98
C THR A 123 -6.51 -8.40 -9.56
N SER A 124 -6.59 -7.53 -8.55
CA SER A 124 -6.27 -7.93 -7.16
C SER A 124 -7.29 -8.91 -6.56
N ARG A 125 -8.53 -8.92 -7.07
CA ARG A 125 -9.57 -9.87 -6.66
C ARG A 125 -9.41 -11.26 -7.28
N GLN A 126 -8.68 -11.38 -8.39
CA GLN A 126 -8.37 -12.66 -9.01
C GLN A 126 -7.18 -13.31 -8.27
N ALA A 127 -7.46 -14.04 -7.18
CA ALA A 127 -6.49 -14.97 -6.63
C ALA A 127 -6.26 -16.10 -7.65
N SER A 128 -5.02 -16.32 -8.09
CA SER A 128 -4.72 -17.44 -8.98
C SER A 128 -4.94 -18.76 -8.24
N PRO A 129 -5.74 -19.70 -8.78
CA PRO A 129 -5.91 -21.02 -8.17
C PRO A 129 -4.55 -21.72 -8.04
N GLY A 130 -4.18 -22.09 -6.81
CA GLY A 130 -2.94 -22.81 -6.54
C GLY A 130 -1.71 -21.94 -6.24
N ASP A 131 -1.86 -20.63 -6.03
CA ASP A 131 -0.74 -19.76 -5.66
C ASP A 131 -0.40 -19.93 -4.14
N PRO A 132 0.70 -20.62 -3.76
CA PRO A 132 1.03 -20.86 -2.37
C PRO A 132 1.52 -19.57 -1.72
N VAL A 133 0.62 -18.71 -1.24
CA VAL A 133 0.83 -17.56 -0.33
C VAL A 133 2.28 -17.05 -0.35
N THR A 134 2.75 -16.64 -1.53
CA THR A 134 4.09 -16.09 -1.66
C THR A 134 4.00 -14.68 -1.13
N ARG A 135 4.38 -14.46 0.13
CA ARG A 135 4.33 -13.13 0.74
C ARG A 135 5.52 -12.33 0.22
N THR A 136 5.33 -11.66 -0.91
CA THR A 136 6.31 -10.70 -1.43
C THR A 136 6.28 -9.46 -0.53
N SER A 137 7.32 -9.29 0.28
CA SER A 137 7.53 -8.09 1.09
C SER A 137 8.45 -7.12 0.35
N TRP A 138 7.98 -5.90 0.14
CA TRP A 138 8.79 -4.81 -0.42
C TRP A 138 9.48 -4.08 0.74
N GLU A 139 10.81 -4.14 0.78
CA GLU A 139 11.61 -3.34 1.70
C GLU A 139 11.99 -2.04 0.99
N TRP A 140 11.44 -0.92 1.45
CA TRP A 140 11.88 0.40 1.01
C TRP A 140 13.33 0.59 1.45
N THR A 141 14.16 1.12 0.57
CA THR A 141 15.55 1.38 0.90
C THR A 141 15.62 2.35 2.07
N ALA A 142 16.41 2.00 3.08
CA ALA A 142 16.56 2.78 4.29
C ALA A 142 17.05 4.21 3.97
N PRO A 143 16.74 5.22 4.81
CA PRO A 143 17.33 6.55 4.70
C PRO A 143 18.87 6.43 4.62
N GLY A 144 19.47 6.94 3.55
CA GLY A 144 20.92 6.84 3.29
C GLY A 144 21.35 5.77 2.28
N ALA A 145 20.41 4.98 1.74
CA ALA A 145 20.71 4.16 0.57
C ALA A 145 21.04 5.05 -0.66
N PRO A 146 21.99 4.66 -1.51
CA PRO A 146 22.30 5.39 -2.74
C PRO A 146 21.03 5.54 -3.59
N ALA A 147 20.84 6.72 -4.20
CA ALA A 147 19.83 6.90 -5.22
C ALA A 147 19.98 5.78 -6.27
N ASN A 148 18.87 5.12 -6.63
CA ASN A 148 18.78 3.99 -7.57
C ASN A 148 19.00 2.58 -7.01
N GLN A 149 19.09 2.39 -5.69
CA GLN A 149 19.05 1.04 -5.09
C GLN A 149 17.68 0.77 -4.44
N GLY A 150 17.11 -0.40 -4.74
CA GLY A 150 15.92 -0.96 -4.09
C GLY A 150 16.17 -2.45 -3.83
N ARG A 151 15.64 -3.00 -2.73
CA ARG A 151 15.79 -4.42 -2.39
C ARG A 151 14.45 -5.13 -2.53
N ILE A 152 14.42 -6.18 -3.35
CA ILE A 152 13.26 -7.08 -3.46
C ILE A 152 13.59 -8.34 -2.66
N ARG A 153 12.80 -8.63 -1.62
CA ARG A 153 12.92 -9.85 -0.84
C ARG A 153 11.69 -10.72 -1.05
N ILE A 154 11.89 -11.90 -1.63
CA ILE A 154 10.84 -12.90 -1.81
C ILE A 154 10.98 -13.91 -0.67
N ALA A 155 10.08 -13.87 0.31
CA ALA A 155 10.02 -14.84 1.40
C ALA A 155 8.99 -15.93 1.05
N ALA A 156 9.48 -17.13 0.76
CA ALA A 156 8.66 -18.26 0.34
C ALA A 156 8.90 -19.48 1.27
N PRO A 157 8.57 -19.38 2.57
CA PRO A 157 8.99 -20.38 3.58
C PRO A 157 8.38 -21.78 3.39
N ARG A 158 7.40 -21.95 2.49
CA ARG A 158 6.72 -23.23 2.22
C ARG A 158 6.60 -23.56 0.72
N VAL A 159 7.31 -22.85 -0.15
CA VAL A 159 7.22 -23.07 -1.59
C VAL A 159 8.31 -24.04 -2.01
N THR A 160 7.92 -25.25 -2.42
CA THR A 160 8.82 -26.31 -2.92
C THR A 160 9.08 -26.22 -4.43
N THR A 161 8.39 -25.30 -5.12
CA THR A 161 8.42 -25.13 -6.57
C THR A 161 9.35 -23.95 -6.95
N PRO A 162 10.08 -23.99 -8.09
CA PRO A 162 10.92 -22.88 -8.51
C PRO A 162 10.11 -21.59 -8.69
N VAL A 163 10.58 -20.50 -8.06
CA VAL A 163 9.99 -19.16 -8.22
C VAL A 163 10.69 -18.45 -9.37
N ASN A 164 9.97 -18.14 -10.44
CA ASN A 164 10.43 -17.25 -11.50
C ASN A 164 9.95 -15.83 -11.22
N ALA A 165 10.87 -14.89 -11.02
CA ALA A 165 10.57 -13.49 -10.80
C ALA A 165 11.20 -12.62 -11.90
N LEU A 166 10.38 -11.83 -12.58
CA LEU A 166 10.85 -10.79 -13.50
C LEU A 166 10.79 -9.43 -12.79
N VAL A 167 11.94 -8.80 -12.60
CA VAL A 167 12.05 -7.44 -12.06
C VAL A 167 12.28 -6.50 -13.22
N ARG A 168 11.29 -5.66 -13.53
CA ARG A 168 11.44 -4.58 -14.51
C ARG A 168 11.57 -3.27 -13.77
N GLY A 169 12.78 -2.73 -13.72
CA GLY A 169 13.00 -1.35 -13.31
C GLY A 169 12.40 -0.41 -14.34
N VAL A 170 11.53 0.49 -13.90
CA VAL A 170 11.15 1.69 -14.66
C VAL A 170 12.03 2.81 -14.11
N GLY A 171 13.16 3.05 -14.78
CA GLY A 171 14.08 4.13 -14.45
C GLY A 171 13.56 5.47 -14.95
N VAL A 172 13.83 6.52 -14.18
CA VAL A 172 13.77 7.94 -14.61
C VAL A 172 14.89 8.25 -15.59
#